data_AF-M6VMU4-F1
#
_entry.id   AF-M6VMU4-F1
#
_cell.length_a   1.000
_cell.length_b   1.000
_cell.length_c   1.000
_cell.angle_alpha   90.00
_cell.angle_beta   90.00
_cell.angle_gamma   90.00
#
_symmetry.space_group_name_H-M   'P 1'
#
loop_
_entity.id
_entity.type
_entity.pdbx_description
1 polymer ?
#
loop_
_entity_poly.entity_id
_entity_poly.type
_entity_poly.pdbx_seq_one_letter_code
_entity_poly.pdbx_strand_id
1 'polypeptide(L)'
;MTQNKKSALFDILKREKLDKMLKRNSSAPNEKPQTSNPENVSEKSSTDKKETQGSKIYKAMDELKLDIRYYFLEDEYREKIASIYIKNEVQLDKLGIDPKKYLDYARESFDRYKQLDKKMPLEPMNKKSWDHVERSLNELISKLLEKFVK
;
A
#
# COMPACT_ATOMS: atom_id res chain seq x y z
N MET A 1 -28.31 -35.01 -24.43
CA MET A 1 -28.19 -33.62 -24.94
C MET A 1 -27.36 -32.81 -23.95
N THR A 2 -26.04 -32.74 -24.16
CA THR A 2 -25.10 -32.01 -23.31
C THR A 2 -25.16 -30.51 -23.61
N GLN A 3 -25.71 -29.74 -22.67
CA GLN A 3 -25.80 -28.28 -22.79
C GLN A 3 -24.39 -27.66 -22.67
N ASN A 4 -23.87 -27.20 -23.81
CA ASN A 4 -22.65 -26.40 -23.90
C ASN A 4 -22.81 -25.08 -23.14
N LYS A 5 -22.35 -25.02 -21.89
CA LYS A 5 -22.14 -23.77 -21.15
C LYS A 5 -20.89 -23.07 -21.68
N LYS A 6 -20.97 -22.48 -22.89
CA LYS A 6 -19.95 -21.53 -23.36
C LYS A 6 -20.05 -20.30 -22.47
N SER A 7 -19.05 -20.11 -21.61
CA SER A 7 -18.99 -19.04 -20.63
C SER A 7 -19.04 -17.67 -21.31
N ALA A 8 -19.89 -16.77 -20.81
CA ALA A 8 -19.99 -15.36 -21.24
C ALA A 8 -18.62 -14.63 -21.19
N LEU A 9 -17.70 -15.16 -20.40
CA LEU A 9 -16.33 -14.68 -20.26
C LEU A 9 -15.54 -14.77 -21.58
N PHE A 10 -15.83 -15.78 -22.42
CA PHE A 10 -15.20 -15.93 -23.73
C PHE A 10 -15.70 -14.88 -24.74
N ASP A 11 -16.98 -14.51 -24.66
CA ASP A 11 -17.57 -13.48 -25.52
C ASP A 11 -17.12 -12.08 -25.12
N ILE A 12 -16.93 -11.82 -23.82
CA ILE A 12 -16.36 -10.57 -23.31
C ILE A 12 -14.91 -10.41 -23.80
N LEU A 13 -14.09 -11.45 -23.68
CA LEU A 13 -12.68 -11.42 -24.10
C LEU A 13 -12.52 -11.19 -25.61
N LYS A 14 -13.44 -11.74 -26.42
CA LYS A 14 -13.47 -11.50 -27.87
C LYS A 14 -13.80 -10.05 -28.21
N ARG A 15 -14.78 -9.44 -27.52
CA ARG A 15 -15.16 -8.03 -27.75
C ARG A 15 -13.99 -7.08 -27.42
N GLU A 16 -13.34 -7.29 -26.28
CA GLU A 16 -12.21 -6.44 -25.87
C GLU A 16 -11.02 -6.55 -26.85
N LYS A 17 -10.77 -7.74 -27.40
CA LYS A 17 -9.70 -7.96 -28.40
C LYS A 17 -9.99 -7.23 -29.72
N LEU A 18 -11.25 -7.17 -30.15
CA LEU A 18 -11.66 -6.46 -31.37
C LEU A 18 -11.56 -4.94 -31.20
N ASP A 19 -11.98 -4.40 -30.05
CA ASP A 19 -11.83 -2.96 -29.75
C ASP A 19 -10.36 -2.52 -29.72
N LYS A 20 -9.46 -3.39 -29.22
CA LYS A 20 -8.01 -3.14 -29.25
C LYS A 20 -7.42 -3.15 -30.66
N MET A 21 -7.96 -3.94 -31.60
CA MET A 21 -7.51 -3.92 -32.99
C MET A 21 -8.04 -2.69 -33.75
N LEU A 22 -9.28 -2.26 -33.47
CA LEU A 22 -9.86 -1.06 -34.07
C LEU A 22 -9.14 0.23 -33.65
N LYS A 23 -8.68 0.32 -32.40
CA LYS A 23 -7.88 1.48 -31.93
C LYS A 23 -6.44 1.49 -32.46
N ARG A 24 -5.91 0.37 -32.94
CA ARG A 24 -4.51 0.26 -33.41
C ARG A 24 -4.33 0.60 -34.89
N ASN A 25 -5.42 0.70 -35.65
CA ASN A 25 -5.40 1.02 -37.08
C ASN A 25 -5.68 2.51 -37.40
N SER A 26 -5.73 3.38 -36.38
CA SER A 26 -6.14 4.79 -36.52
C SER A 26 -5.08 5.81 -36.11
N SER A 27 -3.78 5.49 -36.21
CA SER A 27 -2.74 6.53 -36.04
C SER A 27 -1.37 6.14 -36.59
N ALA A 28 -1.06 6.63 -37.78
CA ALA A 28 0.27 7.01 -38.24
C ALA A 28 0.12 8.05 -39.37
N PRO A 29 1.17 8.79 -39.76
CA PRO A 29 2.16 9.53 -38.96
C PRO A 29 2.30 10.99 -39.50
N ASN A 30 2.85 11.94 -38.74
CA ASN A 30 3.39 13.15 -39.37
C ASN A 30 4.62 13.72 -38.63
N GLU A 31 5.46 14.38 -39.41
CA GLU A 31 6.91 14.51 -39.31
C GLU A 31 7.44 15.58 -38.32
N LYS A 32 8.74 15.44 -37.97
CA LYS A 32 9.65 16.39 -37.26
C LYS A 32 10.03 17.61 -38.16
N PRO A 33 10.98 18.56 -37.86
CA PRO A 33 11.93 18.75 -36.72
C PRO A 33 12.19 20.22 -36.24
N GLN A 34 12.96 20.41 -35.15
CA GLN A 34 14.03 21.44 -34.89
C GLN A 34 14.22 21.70 -33.36
N THR A 35 15.29 21.21 -32.72
CA THR A 35 16.64 21.80 -32.43
C THR A 35 16.69 22.98 -31.44
N SER A 36 17.25 22.76 -30.24
CA SER A 36 18.42 23.49 -29.68
C SER A 36 18.78 22.97 -28.27
N ASN A 37 20.08 22.99 -27.98
CA ASN A 37 20.82 22.26 -26.95
C ASN A 37 21.12 23.18 -25.71
N PRO A 38 22.13 22.96 -24.83
CA PRO A 38 22.03 22.52 -23.43
C PRO A 38 22.53 23.56 -22.37
N GLU A 39 22.72 23.11 -21.12
CA GLU A 39 23.50 23.69 -19.98
C GLU A 39 22.76 24.40 -18.84
N ASN A 40 22.77 23.77 -17.65
CA ASN A 40 23.30 24.26 -16.34
C ASN A 40 22.81 23.29 -15.24
N VAL A 41 23.64 22.44 -14.63
CA VAL A 41 24.45 22.72 -13.42
C VAL A 41 23.75 23.63 -12.41
N SER A 42 23.26 23.05 -11.31
CA SER A 42 23.48 23.51 -9.92
C SER A 42 22.67 22.61 -8.98
N GLU A 43 23.35 21.80 -8.17
CA GLU A 43 23.53 22.03 -6.74
C GLU A 43 22.50 21.29 -5.86
N LYS A 44 22.94 20.11 -5.43
CA LYS A 44 23.14 19.80 -4.01
C LYS A 44 22.33 20.70 -3.04
N SER A 45 21.14 20.25 -2.67
CA SER A 45 20.52 20.64 -1.40
C SER A 45 20.26 19.39 -0.57
N SER A 46 21.34 18.96 0.10
CA SER A 46 21.29 18.30 1.39
C SER A 46 20.33 19.08 2.29
N THR A 47 19.09 18.62 2.38
CA THR A 47 18.14 19.13 3.34
C THR A 47 17.98 18.03 4.39
N ASP A 48 18.79 18.11 5.43
CA ASP A 48 18.48 17.51 6.74
C ASP A 48 17.20 18.19 7.26
N LYS A 49 16.06 17.82 6.68
CA LYS A 49 14.76 18.09 7.28
C LYS A 49 14.71 17.19 8.50
N LYS A 50 14.76 17.78 9.69
CA LYS A 50 14.15 17.20 10.90
C LYS A 50 12.75 16.76 10.48
N GLU A 51 12.61 15.48 10.16
CA GLU A 51 11.36 14.87 9.79
C GLU A 51 10.48 14.96 11.04
N THR A 52 9.49 15.85 11.00
CA THR A 52 8.59 16.12 12.12
C THR A 52 8.04 14.79 12.63
N GLN A 53 8.10 14.56 13.94
CA GLN A 53 7.51 13.38 14.59
C GLN A 53 6.14 13.08 13.98
N GLY A 54 5.98 11.85 13.47
CA GLY A 54 4.77 11.39 12.80
C GLY A 54 4.65 11.66 11.30
N SER A 55 5.53 12.42 10.66
CA SER A 55 5.54 12.55 9.19
C SER A 55 6.06 11.28 8.49
N LYS A 56 6.93 10.53 9.17
CA LYS A 56 7.57 9.32 8.65
C LYS A 56 6.57 8.23 8.26
N ILE A 57 5.52 8.04 9.08
CA ILE A 57 4.54 6.97 8.84
C ILE A 57 3.69 7.24 7.62
N TYR A 58 3.26 8.48 7.41
CA TYR A 58 2.45 8.83 6.24
C TYR A 58 3.25 8.72 4.95
N LYS A 59 4.53 9.13 4.98
CA LYS A 59 5.44 8.92 3.84
C LYS A 59 5.60 7.43 3.51
N ALA A 60 5.78 6.58 4.53
CA ALA A 60 5.86 5.14 4.32
C ALA A 60 4.54 4.54 3.78
N MET A 61 3.39 5.03 4.25
CA MET A 61 2.09 4.62 3.71
C MET A 61 1.94 5.02 2.24
N ASP A 62 2.38 6.22 1.85
CA ASP A 62 2.30 6.69 0.48
C ASP A 62 3.23 5.89 -0.45
N GLU A 63 4.42 5.51 0.02
CA GLU A 63 5.33 4.60 -0.69
C GLU A 63 4.74 3.20 -0.88
N LEU A 64 3.94 2.72 0.06
CA LEU A 64 3.31 1.40 0.04
C LEU A 64 1.92 1.39 -0.60
N LYS A 65 1.35 2.55 -0.95
CA LYS A 65 -0.02 2.67 -1.47
C LYS A 65 -0.27 1.86 -2.74
N LEU A 66 0.76 1.69 -3.59
CA LEU A 66 0.66 0.91 -4.82
C LEU A 66 0.90 -0.59 -4.61
N ASP A 67 1.37 -0.98 -3.42
CA ASP A 67 1.54 -2.38 -3.06
C ASP A 67 0.18 -2.94 -2.61
N ILE A 68 -0.36 -3.83 -3.45
CA ILE A 68 -1.66 -4.48 -3.25
C ILE A 68 -1.78 -5.17 -1.88
N ARG A 69 -0.67 -5.50 -1.22
CA ARG A 69 -0.68 -6.12 0.11
C ARG A 69 -1.16 -5.19 1.22
N TYR A 70 -1.10 -3.87 0.99
CA TYR A 70 -1.52 -2.85 1.95
C TYR A 70 -2.85 -2.19 1.56
N TYR A 71 -3.65 -2.84 0.71
CA TYR A 71 -4.99 -2.39 0.28
C TYR A 71 -5.96 -2.06 1.43
N PHE A 72 -5.69 -2.56 2.64
CA PHE A 72 -6.50 -2.33 3.82
C PHE A 72 -6.17 -1.00 4.52
N LEU A 73 -5.10 -0.32 4.12
CA LEU A 73 -4.69 1.01 4.60
C LEU A 73 -5.40 2.13 3.87
N GLU A 74 -6.73 2.05 3.81
CA GLU A 74 -7.59 3.06 3.18
C GLU A 74 -8.49 3.72 4.23
N ASP A 75 -9.08 4.85 3.85
CA ASP A 75 -10.06 5.60 4.64
C ASP A 75 -9.62 5.87 6.09
N GLU A 76 -10.52 5.60 7.06
CA GLU A 76 -10.29 5.82 8.49
C GLU A 76 -9.19 4.93 9.08
N TYR A 77 -8.93 3.78 8.47
CA TYR A 77 -7.99 2.80 9.01
C TYR A 77 -6.54 3.22 8.81
N ARG A 78 -6.26 3.94 7.73
CA ARG A 78 -4.98 4.61 7.52
C ARG A 78 -4.63 5.49 8.72
N GLU A 79 -5.56 6.36 9.12
CA GLU A 79 -5.35 7.30 10.22
C GLU A 79 -5.29 6.60 11.59
N LYS A 80 -6.11 5.58 11.81
CA LYS A 80 -6.08 4.79 13.05
C LYS A 80 -4.75 4.06 13.24
N ILE A 81 -4.20 3.46 12.17
CA ILE A 81 -2.90 2.79 12.21
C ILE A 81 -1.77 3.80 12.42
N ALA A 82 -1.79 4.92 11.68
CA ALA A 82 -0.79 5.97 11.86
C ALA A 82 -0.80 6.50 13.31
N SER A 83 -1.98 6.69 13.89
CA SER A 83 -2.14 7.18 15.27
C SER A 83 -1.47 6.26 16.32
N ILE A 84 -1.53 4.94 16.13
CA ILE A 84 -0.86 3.99 17.05
C ILE A 84 0.66 4.12 16.92
N TYR A 85 1.18 4.24 15.70
CA TYR A 85 2.62 4.45 15.47
C TYR A 85 3.10 5.75 16.10
N ILE A 86 2.44 6.87 15.82
CA ILE A 86 2.83 8.21 16.29
C ILE A 86 2.92 8.26 17.81
N LYS A 87 1.97 7.63 18.52
CA LYS A 87 1.98 7.53 19.98
C LYS A 87 3.19 6.79 20.55
N ASN A 88 3.78 5.88 19.78
CA ASN A 88 4.88 5.00 20.21
C ASN A 88 6.17 5.21 19.41
N GLU A 89 6.23 6.24 18.55
CA GLU A 89 7.29 6.43 17.55
C GLU A 89 8.66 6.46 18.19
N VAL A 90 8.82 7.19 19.30
CA VAL A 90 10.10 7.32 19.99
C VAL A 90 10.59 5.98 20.53
N GLN A 91 9.69 5.18 21.12
CA GLN A 91 10.09 3.88 21.65
C GLN A 91 10.35 2.86 20.53
N LEU A 92 9.55 2.88 19.46
CA LEU A 92 9.74 2.01 18.30
C LEU A 92 11.04 2.32 17.56
N ASP A 93 11.38 3.61 17.39
CA ASP A 93 12.65 4.05 16.79
C ASP A 93 13.85 3.53 17.61
N LYS A 94 13.78 3.56 18.96
CA LYS A 94 14.82 2.99 19.84
C LYS A 94 14.99 1.47 19.67
N LEU A 95 13.92 0.78 19.29
CA LEU A 95 13.93 -0.66 19.01
C LEU A 95 14.33 -0.97 17.56
N GLY A 96 14.67 0.04 16.75
CA GLY A 96 14.99 -0.13 15.33
C GLY A 96 13.78 -0.52 14.48
N ILE A 97 12.56 -0.24 14.94
CA ILE A 97 11.32 -0.52 14.20
C ILE A 97 10.97 0.73 13.40
N ASP A 98 11.34 0.71 12.12
CA ASP A 98 11.00 1.77 11.18
C ASP A 98 9.49 1.73 10.81
N PRO A 99 8.96 2.80 10.18
CA PRO A 99 7.54 2.84 9.83
C PRO A 99 7.11 1.71 8.89
N LYS A 100 7.98 1.27 7.97
CA LYS A 100 7.68 0.18 7.04
C LYS A 100 7.52 -1.15 7.77
N LYS A 101 8.43 -1.44 8.70
CA LYS A 101 8.39 -2.63 9.55
C LYS A 101 7.17 -2.62 10.46
N TYR A 102 6.79 -1.46 10.98
CA TYR A 102 5.54 -1.30 11.71
C TYR A 102 4.31 -1.63 10.84
N LEU A 103 4.26 -1.12 9.60
CA LEU A 103 3.17 -1.42 8.67
C LEU A 103 3.13 -2.90 8.27
N ASP A 104 4.27 -3.58 8.20
CA ASP A 104 4.33 -5.03 8.06
C ASP A 104 3.64 -5.75 9.22
N TYR A 105 3.85 -5.32 10.47
CA TYR A 105 3.14 -5.91 11.61
C TYR A 105 1.63 -5.67 11.53
N ALA A 106 1.20 -4.51 11.04
CA ALA A 106 -0.23 -4.24 10.81
C ALA A 106 -0.80 -5.19 9.74
N ARG A 107 -0.09 -5.35 8.62
CA ARG A 107 -0.44 -6.28 7.54
C ARG A 107 -0.52 -7.72 8.03
N GLU A 108 0.51 -8.21 8.71
CA GLU A 108 0.55 -9.56 9.25
C GLU A 108 -0.58 -9.81 10.26
N SER A 109 -0.93 -8.81 11.08
CA SER A 109 -2.03 -8.93 12.02
C SER A 109 -3.38 -9.02 11.30
N PHE A 110 -3.57 -8.25 10.23
CA PHE A 110 -4.76 -8.33 9.41
C PHE A 110 -4.85 -9.64 8.60
N ASP A 111 -3.74 -10.11 8.06
CA ASP A 111 -3.66 -11.40 7.37
C ASP A 111 -3.97 -12.56 8.32
N ARG A 112 -3.47 -12.51 9.58
CA ARG A 112 -3.82 -13.48 10.63
C ARG A 112 -5.32 -13.49 10.92
N TYR A 113 -5.94 -12.32 11.08
CA TYR A 113 -7.40 -12.22 11.23
C TYR A 113 -8.13 -12.92 10.07
N LYS A 114 -7.74 -12.60 8.82
CA LYS A 114 -8.38 -13.21 7.63
C LYS A 114 -8.22 -14.73 7.59
N GLN A 115 -7.06 -15.24 7.98
CA GLN A 115 -6.81 -16.69 8.05
C GLN A 115 -7.70 -17.36 9.10
N LEU A 116 -7.83 -16.76 10.29
CA LEU A 116 -8.66 -17.29 11.38
C LEU A 116 -10.14 -17.31 11.02
N ASP A 117 -10.64 -16.22 10.44
CA ASP A 117 -12.04 -16.05 10.05
C ASP A 117 -12.37 -16.57 8.64
N LYS A 118 -11.41 -17.22 7.96
CA LYS A 118 -11.54 -17.74 6.58
C LYS A 118 -12.09 -16.71 5.59
N LYS A 119 -11.59 -15.48 5.70
CA LYS A 119 -11.98 -14.34 4.85
C LYS A 119 -11.33 -14.39 3.48
N MET A 120 -11.91 -13.66 2.53
CA MET A 120 -11.35 -13.56 1.18
C MET A 120 -10.02 -12.79 1.20
N PRO A 121 -9.05 -13.11 0.32
CA PRO A 121 -7.71 -12.50 0.36
C PRO A 121 -7.67 -10.98 0.30
N LEU A 122 -8.62 -10.37 -0.42
CA LEU A 122 -8.74 -8.92 -0.64
C LEU A 122 -10.00 -8.31 0.02
N GLU A 123 -10.51 -8.94 1.08
CA GLU A 123 -11.60 -8.35 1.86
C GLU A 123 -11.09 -7.09 2.58
N PRO A 124 -11.75 -5.92 2.41
CA PRO A 124 -11.31 -4.67 3.04
C PRO A 124 -11.41 -4.74 4.56
N MET A 125 -10.68 -3.86 5.24
CA MET A 125 -10.78 -3.75 6.68
C MET A 125 -12.19 -3.30 7.09
N ASN A 126 -12.76 -4.01 8.05
CA ASN A 126 -14.00 -3.68 8.73
C ASN A 126 -13.76 -3.53 10.24
N LYS A 127 -14.81 -3.15 10.99
CA LYS A 127 -14.72 -2.96 12.43
C LYS A 127 -14.17 -4.18 13.18
N LYS A 128 -14.61 -5.40 12.85
CA LYS A 128 -14.17 -6.63 13.55
C LYS A 128 -12.69 -6.92 13.30
N SER A 129 -12.26 -6.79 12.05
CA SER A 129 -10.84 -6.94 11.71
C SER A 129 -9.98 -5.85 12.32
N TRP A 130 -10.50 -4.62 12.39
CA TRP A 130 -9.82 -3.51 13.03
C TRP A 130 -9.59 -3.80 14.51
N ASP A 131 -10.63 -4.20 15.25
CA ASP A 131 -10.53 -4.50 16.67
C ASP A 131 -9.46 -5.59 16.94
N HIS A 132 -9.35 -6.58 16.03
CA HIS A 132 -8.29 -7.59 16.09
C HIS A 132 -6.89 -7.01 15.82
N VAL A 133 -6.74 -6.20 14.76
CA VAL A 133 -5.46 -5.59 14.39
C VAL A 133 -4.99 -4.64 15.48
N GLU A 134 -5.88 -3.77 15.98
CA GLU A 134 -5.61 -2.83 17.06
C GLU A 134 -5.15 -3.56 18.33
N ARG A 135 -5.87 -4.61 18.75
CA ARG A 135 -5.45 -5.42 19.91
C ARG A 135 -4.09 -6.05 19.69
N SER A 136 -3.86 -6.65 18.52
CA SER A 136 -2.61 -7.35 18.19
C SER A 136 -1.42 -6.40 18.17
N LEU A 137 -1.59 -5.22 17.58
CA LEU A 137 -0.54 -4.19 17.51
C LEU A 137 -0.20 -3.64 18.89
N ASN A 138 -1.22 -3.27 19.69
CA ASN A 138 -0.98 -2.77 21.03
C ASN A 138 -0.34 -3.83 21.93
N GLU A 139 -0.78 -5.10 21.85
CA GLU A 139 -0.15 -6.19 22.61
C GLU A 139 1.31 -6.42 22.19
N LEU A 140 1.59 -6.41 20.88
CA LEU A 140 2.96 -6.52 20.36
C LEU A 140 3.83 -5.38 20.90
N ILE A 141 3.37 -4.14 20.80
CA ILE A 141 4.09 -2.97 21.29
C ILE A 141 4.33 -3.10 22.79
N SER A 142 3.30 -3.38 23.59
CA SER A 142 3.44 -3.56 25.05
C SER A 142 4.50 -4.61 25.40
N LYS A 143 4.46 -5.78 24.76
CA LYS A 143 5.46 -6.85 25.01
C LYS A 143 6.87 -6.44 24.61
N LEU A 144 7.02 -5.68 23.51
CA LEU A 144 8.33 -5.17 23.09
C LEU A 144 8.86 -4.15 24.10
N LEU A 145 8.02 -3.24 24.58
CA LEU A 145 8.40 -2.23 25.56
C LEU A 145 8.75 -2.87 26.91
N GLU A 146 7.94 -3.79 27.41
CA GLU A 146 8.21 -4.54 28.64
C GLU A 146 9.54 -5.29 28.57
N LYS A 147 9.85 -5.89 27.42
CA LYS A 147 11.05 -6.71 27.25
C LYS A 147 12.32 -5.88 27.10
N PHE A 148 12.25 -4.74 26.42
CA PHE A 148 13.44 -4.03 25.95
C PHE A 148 13.60 -2.59 26.47
N VAL A 149 12.55 -1.98 27.03
CA VAL A 149 12.57 -0.55 27.40
C VAL A 149 12.57 -0.31 28.92
N LYS A 150 12.16 -1.30 29.73
CA LYS A 150 12.16 -1.29 31.23
C LYS A 150 11.91 0.07 31.89
#